data_AF-A0A4Q3BX87-F1
#
_entry.id   AF-A0A4Q3BX87-F1
#
_cell.length_a   1.000
_cell.length_b   1.000
_cell.length_c   1.000
_cell.angle_alpha   90.00
_cell.angle_beta   90.00
_cell.angle_gamma   90.00
#
_symmetry.space_group_name_H-M   'P 1'
#
loop_
_entity.id
_entity.type
_entity.pdbx_description
1 polymer ?
#
loop_
_entity_poly.entity_id
_entity_poly.type
_entity_poly.pdbx_seq_one_letter_code
_entity_poly.pdbx_strand_id
1 'polypeptide(L)'
;MADLAAADTTLLGETLARIQREVDAAFDGFLPVPDDARAPLVEAMRYAAIGGGKRIRPLLTVATAGLFIVDREAAVRAGCAVEAIHAYSLIHDD
;
A
#
# COMPACT_ATOMS: atom_id res chain seq x y z
N MET A 1 -16.51 15.64 -23.93
CA MET A 1 -16.51 14.18 -23.64
C MET A 1 -15.13 13.54 -23.78
N ALA A 2 -14.33 13.82 -24.82
CA ALA A 2 -12.96 13.29 -24.93
C ALA A 2 -12.00 13.80 -23.83
N ASP A 3 -12.21 15.04 -23.36
CA ASP A 3 -11.37 15.70 -22.36
C ASP A 3 -11.57 15.18 -20.92
N LEU A 4 -12.77 14.65 -20.62
CA LEU A 4 -13.10 14.09 -19.31
C LEU A 4 -12.43 12.73 -19.08
N ALA A 5 -12.36 11.90 -20.12
CA ALA A 5 -11.77 10.55 -20.06
C ALA A 5 -10.24 10.57 -19.93
N ALA A 6 -9.59 11.57 -20.54
CA ALA A 6 -8.16 11.80 -20.37
C ALA A 6 -7.84 12.27 -18.94
N ALA A 7 -8.62 13.21 -18.41
CA ALA A 7 -8.50 13.67 -17.02
C ALA A 7 -8.74 12.55 -15.99
N ASP A 8 -9.71 11.66 -16.22
CA ASP A 8 -10.00 10.51 -15.34
C ASP A 8 -8.85 9.51 -15.28
N THR A 9 -8.18 9.25 -16.41
CA THR A 9 -7.03 8.34 -16.45
C THR A 9 -5.83 8.92 -15.69
N THR A 10 -5.62 10.24 -15.81
CA THR A 10 -4.58 10.96 -15.07
C THR A 10 -4.87 10.96 -13.56
N LEU A 11 -6.11 11.21 -13.15
CA LEU A 11 -6.52 11.22 -11.74
C LEU A 11 -6.29 9.86 -11.05
N LEU A 12 -6.71 8.77 -11.70
CA LEU A 12 -6.50 7.43 -11.16
C LEU A 12 -5.00 7.10 -11.07
N GLY A 13 -4.22 7.41 -12.11
CA GLY A 13 -2.79 7.20 -12.14
C GLY A 13 -2.05 7.94 -11.02
N GLU A 14 -2.36 9.22 -10.83
CA GLU A 14 -1.79 10.04 -9.76
C GLU A 14 -2.17 9.53 -8.37
N THR A 15 -3.42 9.11 -8.20
CA THR A 15 -3.91 8.56 -6.94
C THR A 15 -3.23 7.23 -6.60
N LEU A 16 -3.07 6.33 -7.58
CA LEU A 16 -2.32 5.09 -7.43
C LEU A 16 -0.87 5.35 -7.02
N ALA A 17 -0.19 6.26 -7.73
CA ALA A 17 1.20 6.61 -7.42
C ALA A 17 1.35 7.19 -6.01
N ARG A 18 0.39 8.00 -5.55
CA ARG A 18 0.36 8.53 -4.19
C ARG A 18 0.17 7.43 -3.15
N ILE A 19 -0.78 6.53 -3.37
CA ILE A 19 -1.04 5.39 -2.48
C ILE A 19 0.17 4.46 -2.40
N GLN A 20 0.83 4.17 -3.53
CA GLN A 20 2.07 3.38 -3.56
C GLN A 20 3.14 3.97 -2.64
N ARG A 21 3.44 5.27 -2.79
CA ARG A 21 4.44 5.95 -1.96
C ARG A 21 4.09 5.90 -0.47
N GLU A 22 2.83 6.11 -0.12
CA GLU A 22 2.40 6.13 1.29
C GLU A 22 2.44 4.75 1.93
N VAL A 23 2.03 3.72 1.20
CA VAL A 23 2.08 2.33 1.66
C VAL A 23 3.52 1.86 1.80
N ASP A 24 4.37 2.13 0.81
CA ASP A 24 5.79 1.76 0.86
C ASP A 24 6.50 2.45 2.02
N ALA A 25 6.25 3.75 2.23
CA ALA A 25 6.80 4.50 3.37
C ALA A 25 6.28 3.97 4.72
N ALA A 26 5.00 3.59 4.80
CA ALA A 26 4.44 3.03 6.02
C ALA A 26 5.06 1.65 6.34
N PHE A 27 5.19 0.77 5.36
CA PHE A 27 5.85 -0.53 5.54
C PHE A 27 7.33 -0.38 5.89
N ASP A 28 8.02 0.58 5.30
CA ASP A 28 9.41 0.89 5.67
C ASP A 28 9.53 1.19 7.18
N GLY A 29 8.60 1.99 7.71
CA GLY A 29 8.51 2.27 9.15
C GLY A 29 8.02 1.11 10.02
N PHE A 30 7.15 0.23 9.50
CA PHE A 30 6.64 -0.92 10.26
C PHE A 30 7.62 -2.08 10.34
N LEU A 31 8.56 -2.18 9.40
CA LEU A 31 9.49 -3.30 9.26
C LEU A 31 10.95 -2.83 9.41
N PRO A 32 11.36 -2.25 10.54
CA PRO A 32 12.76 -1.94 10.77
C PRO A 32 13.58 -3.23 10.82
N VAL A 33 14.67 -3.31 10.05
CA VAL A 33 15.56 -4.48 10.07
C VAL A 33 16.37 -4.46 11.38
N PRO A 34 16.20 -5.44 12.27
CA PRO A 34 16.95 -5.50 13.52
C PRO A 34 18.37 -6.03 13.28
N ASP A 35 19.31 -5.69 14.15
CA ASP A 35 20.68 -6.26 14.18
C ASP A 35 20.71 -7.54 15.04
N ASP A 36 19.82 -8.49 14.75
CA ASP A 36 19.76 -9.78 15.41
C ASP A 36 19.28 -10.89 14.48
N ALA A 37 19.09 -12.10 15.02
CA ALA A 37 18.70 -13.28 14.24
C ALA A 37 17.37 -13.14 13.48
N ARG A 38 16.55 -12.11 13.75
CA ARG A 38 15.32 -11.83 13.00
C ARG A 38 15.58 -11.07 11.69
N ALA A 39 16.78 -10.53 11.45
CA ALA A 39 17.09 -9.73 10.27
C ALA A 39 16.68 -10.40 8.95
N PRO A 40 17.03 -11.68 8.68
CA PRO A 40 16.67 -12.33 7.42
C PRO A 40 15.16 -12.47 7.21
N LEU A 41 14.40 -12.68 8.30
CA LEU A 41 12.95 -12.74 8.25
C LEU A 41 12.35 -11.38 7.89
N VAL A 42 12.81 -10.31 8.54
CA VAL A 42 12.32 -8.96 8.26
C VAL A 42 12.70 -8.51 6.85
N GLU A 43 13.89 -8.85 6.37
CA GLU A 43 14.31 -8.60 4.98
C GLU A 43 13.39 -9.31 3.98
N ALA A 44 13.03 -10.57 4.23
CA ALA A 44 12.09 -11.31 3.39
C ALA A 44 10.68 -10.67 3.40
N MET A 45 10.20 -10.24 4.57
CA MET A 45 8.93 -9.51 4.68
C MET A 45 8.97 -8.20 3.89
N ARG A 46 10.07 -7.42 4.01
CA ARG A 46 10.26 -6.17 3.26
C ARG A 46 10.31 -6.40 1.76
N TYR A 47 10.99 -7.45 1.31
CA TYR A 47 11.05 -7.85 -0.10
C TYR A 47 9.65 -8.09 -0.68
N ALA A 48 8.79 -8.79 0.06
CA ALA A 48 7.42 -9.05 -0.41
C ALA A 48 6.50 -7.81 -0.28
N ALA A 49 6.73 -6.96 0.71
CA ALA A 49 5.81 -5.88 1.07
C ALA A 49 6.13 -4.52 0.45
N ILE A 50 7.35 -4.22 -0.01
CA ILE A 50 7.80 -2.87 -0.42
C ILE A 50 8.27 -2.83 -1.87
N GLY A 51 7.98 -1.75 -2.59
CA GLY A 51 8.58 -1.46 -3.90
C GLY A 51 7.95 -2.17 -5.10
N GLY A 52 6.81 -2.82 -4.90
CA GLY A 52 6.06 -3.53 -5.93
C GLY A 52 4.55 -3.43 -5.75
N GLY A 53 3.79 -4.15 -6.59
CA GLY A 53 2.35 -4.28 -6.48
C GLY A 53 1.53 -3.06 -6.93
N LYS A 54 0.29 -3.30 -7.35
CA LYS A 54 -0.64 -2.25 -7.80
C LYS A 54 -1.30 -1.48 -6.64
N ARG A 55 -1.17 -1.99 -5.40
CA ARG A 55 -1.76 -1.41 -4.17
C ARG A 55 -3.26 -1.09 -4.28
N ILE A 56 -4.00 -1.93 -5.01
CA ILE A 56 -5.44 -1.73 -5.24
C ILE A 56 -6.22 -1.78 -3.92
N ARG A 57 -5.82 -2.66 -2.98
CA ARG A 57 -6.49 -2.80 -1.68
C ARG A 57 -6.33 -1.53 -0.83
N PRO A 58 -5.11 -1.02 -0.58
CA PRO A 58 -4.93 0.29 0.05
C PRO A 58 -5.65 1.44 -0.65
N LEU A 59 -5.64 1.47 -1.99
CA LEU A 59 -6.35 2.49 -2.76
C LEU A 59 -7.84 2.49 -2.43
N LEU A 60 -8.49 1.32 -2.49
CA LEU A 60 -9.90 1.17 -2.19
C LEU A 60 -10.20 1.56 -0.74
N THR A 61 -9.39 1.10 0.22
CA THR A 61 -9.56 1.45 1.63
C THR A 61 -9.51 2.96 1.85
N VAL A 62 -8.48 3.64 1.32
CA VAL A 62 -8.29 5.09 1.50
C VAL A 62 -9.36 5.88 0.75
N ALA A 63 -9.72 5.48 -0.47
CA ALA A 63 -10.77 6.14 -1.24
C ALA A 63 -12.12 6.05 -0.54
N THR A 64 -12.50 4.85 -0.07
CA THR A 64 -13.75 4.65 0.69
C THR A 64 -13.75 5.45 1.99
N ALA A 65 -12.65 5.44 2.74
CA ALA A 65 -12.52 6.23 3.96
C ALA A 65 -12.70 7.74 3.71
N GLY A 66 -12.18 8.23 2.58
CA GLY A 66 -12.34 9.62 2.13
C GLY A 66 -13.79 10.03 1.86
N LEU A 67 -14.65 9.10 1.41
CA LEU A 67 -16.09 9.36 1.23
C LEU A 67 -16.80 9.67 2.56
N PHE A 68 -16.24 9.19 3.67
CA PHE A 68 -16.80 9.36 5.01
C PHE A 68 -15.97 10.32 5.88
N ILE A 69 -15.06 11.11 5.29
CA ILE A 69 -14.27 12.13 6.00
C ILE A 69 -13.44 11.51 7.15
N VAL A 70 -12.98 10.28 6.96
CA VAL A 70 -12.07 9.62 7.91
C VAL A 70 -10.66 10.20 7.76
N ASP A 71 -9.93 10.29 8.87
CA ASP A 71 -8.54 10.70 8.86
C ASP A 71 -7.71 9.84 7.88
N ARG A 72 -6.91 10.52 7.07
CA ARG A 72 -6.19 9.88 5.96
C ARG A 72 -5.06 8.99 6.44
N GLU A 73 -4.35 9.39 7.49
CA GLU A 73 -3.26 8.60 8.05
C GLU A 73 -3.80 7.29 8.65
N ALA A 74 -4.91 7.37 9.40
CA ALA A 74 -5.62 6.22 9.91
C ALA A 74 -6.09 5.28 8.78
N ALA A 75 -6.63 5.85 7.68
CA ALA A 75 -7.05 5.08 6.52
C ALA A 75 -5.89 4.38 5.80
N VAL A 76 -4.74 5.06 5.64
CA VAL A 76 -3.53 4.46 5.06
C VAL A 76 -3.03 3.31 5.93
N ARG A 77 -2.99 3.50 7.26
CA ARG A 77 -2.60 2.42 8.20
C ARG A 77 -3.53 1.21 8.11
N ALA A 78 -4.84 1.43 8.01
CA ALA A 78 -5.81 0.36 7.79
C ALA A 78 -5.59 -0.35 6.43
N GLY A 79 -5.32 0.42 5.38
CA GLY A 79 -4.97 -0.11 4.07
C GLY A 79 -3.71 -0.97 4.10
N CYS A 80 -2.68 -0.57 4.84
CA CYS A 80 -1.45 -1.35 5.03
C CYS A 80 -1.72 -2.67 5.76
N ALA A 81 -2.62 -2.69 6.76
CA ALA A 81 -2.99 -3.92 7.44
C ALA A 81 -3.64 -4.93 6.47
N VAL A 82 -4.54 -4.46 5.59
CA VAL A 82 -5.15 -5.31 4.54
C VAL A 82 -4.10 -5.79 3.54
N GLU A 83 -3.20 -4.91 3.12
CA GLU A 83 -2.12 -5.24 2.17
C GLU A 83 -1.11 -6.23 2.76
N ALA A 84 -0.86 -6.19 4.08
CA ALA A 84 0.00 -7.17 4.75
C ALA A 84 -0.59 -8.59 4.66
N ILE A 85 -1.91 -8.74 4.85
CA ILE A 85 -2.60 -10.02 4.66
C ILE A 85 -2.53 -10.46 3.19
N HIS A 86 -2.64 -9.52 2.25
CA HIS A 86 -2.48 -9.82 0.83
C HIS A 86 -1.07 -10.31 0.49
N ALA A 87 -0.02 -9.64 0.97
CA ALA A 87 1.36 -10.05 0.75
C ALA A 87 1.62 -11.44 1.34
N TYR A 88 1.15 -11.69 2.56
CA TYR A 88 1.20 -13.00 3.20
C TYR A 88 0.55 -14.10 2.34
N SER A 89 -0.65 -13.85 1.79
CA SER A 89 -1.33 -14.87 0.98
C SER A 89 -0.54 -15.21 -0.28
N LEU A 90 0.06 -14.21 -0.95
CA LEU A 90 0.88 -14.44 -2.14
C LEU A 90 2.14 -15.26 -1.84
N ILE A 91 2.83 -14.95 -0.74
CA ILE A 91 4.03 -15.70 -0.31
C ILE A 91 3.71 -17.19 -0.07
N HIS A 92 2.49 -17.49 0.40
CA HIS A 92 2.06 -18.86 0.69
C HIS A 92 1.41 -19.56 -0.50
N ASP A 93 0.92 -18.81 -1.49
CA ASP A 93 0.36 -19.34 -2.73
C ASP A 93 1.45 -19.74 -3.74
N ASP A 94 2.56 -18.99 -3.77
CA ASP A 94 3.76 -19.25 -4.59
C ASP A 94 4.67 -20.34 -3.98
#